data_AF-A0A2E7P4L4-F1
#
_entry.id   AF-A0A2E7P4L4-F1
#
_cell.length_a   1.000
_cell.length_b   1.000
_cell.length_c   1.000
_cell.angle_alpha   90.00
_cell.angle_beta   90.00
_cell.angle_gamma   90.00
#
_symmetry.space_group_name_H-M   'P 1'
#
loop_
_entity.id
_entity.type
_entity.pdbx_description
1 polymer ?
#
loop_
_entity_poly.entity_id
_entity_poly.type
_entity_poly.pdbx_seq_one_letter_code
_entity_poly.pdbx_strand_id
1 'polypeptide(L)'
;MKKSIWLSYDLGVQGDYEGLYRWLDNEGAVECGDSFAFLKIEIPDAKSVPQFLTEEIKANVALGKTDRVYVIWFNATDKQMKGRFIIGKRKGSPWEGFGDVAVTQDDL
;
A
#
# COMPACT_ATOMS: atom_id res chain seq x y z
N MET A 1 4.76 -8.08 -18.07
CA MET A 1 3.32 -7.72 -18.15
C MET A 1 3.00 -6.72 -17.06
N LYS A 2 2.30 -5.62 -17.40
CA LYS A 2 1.93 -4.59 -16.41
C LYS A 2 0.87 -5.10 -15.44
N LYS A 3 1.01 -4.72 -14.16
CA LYS A 3 0.07 -5.04 -13.09
C LYS A 3 -0.59 -3.76 -12.59
N SER A 4 -1.91 -3.83 -12.39
CA SER A 4 -2.69 -2.75 -11.77
C SER A 4 -2.49 -2.77 -10.26
N ILE A 5 -1.98 -1.67 -9.71
CA ILE A 5 -1.66 -1.50 -8.30
C ILE A 5 -2.44 -0.30 -7.77
N TRP A 6 -3.04 -0.46 -6.59
CA TRP A 6 -3.43 0.66 -5.76
C TRP A 6 -2.52 0.71 -4.54
N LEU A 7 -2.10 1.90 -4.18
CA LEU A 7 -1.17 2.14 -3.09
C LEU A 7 -1.78 3.17 -2.15
N SER A 8 -2.01 2.75 -0.91
CA SER A 8 -2.38 3.62 0.19
C SER A 8 -1.15 3.88 1.06
N TYR A 9 -0.93 5.13 1.43
CA TYR A 9 0.26 5.54 2.15
C TYR A 9 -0.07 6.51 3.28
N ASP A 10 0.59 6.31 4.41
CA ASP A 10 0.56 7.22 5.55
C ASP A 10 1.99 7.31 6.09
N LEU A 11 2.66 8.42 5.80
CA LEU A 11 4.04 8.68 6.23
C LEU A 11 4.06 9.59 7.48
N GLY A 12 2.92 9.82 8.13
CA GLY A 12 2.79 10.82 9.19
C GLY A 12 2.94 12.26 8.67
N VAL A 13 3.16 13.21 9.58
CA VAL A 13 3.26 14.65 9.23
C VAL A 13 4.63 15.02 8.64
N GLN A 14 5.69 14.35 9.09
CA GLN A 14 7.08 14.61 8.71
C GLN A 14 7.64 13.56 7.74
N GLY A 15 6.76 12.78 7.13
CA GLY A 15 7.16 11.74 6.19
C GLY A 15 7.78 12.30 4.91
N ASP A 16 8.56 11.47 4.24
CA ASP A 16 9.17 11.81 2.95
C ASP A 16 8.16 11.72 1.80
N TYR A 17 7.18 12.63 1.80
CA TYR A 17 6.22 12.75 0.71
C TYR A 17 6.88 13.21 -0.59
N GLU A 18 7.97 13.99 -0.53
CA GLU A 18 8.67 14.43 -1.73
C GLU A 18 9.27 13.23 -2.48
N GLY A 19 9.95 12.32 -1.77
CA GLY A 19 10.47 11.07 -2.34
C GLY A 19 9.35 10.19 -2.90
N LEU A 20 8.27 10.01 -2.15
CA LEU A 20 7.13 9.20 -2.59
C LEU A 20 6.45 9.80 -3.83
N TYR A 21 6.17 11.10 -3.82
CA TYR A 21 5.49 11.77 -4.93
C TYR A 21 6.35 11.80 -6.19
N ARG A 22 7.67 11.98 -6.05
CA ARG A 22 8.61 11.84 -7.17
C ARG A 22 8.55 10.44 -7.78
N TRP A 23 8.55 9.39 -6.96
CA TRP A 23 8.43 8.01 -7.45
C TRP A 23 7.09 7.75 -8.14
N LEU A 24 5.99 8.22 -7.54
CA LEU A 24 4.65 8.10 -8.13
C LEU A 24 4.53 8.82 -9.48
N ASP A 25 5.11 10.02 -9.60
CA ASP A 25 5.15 10.80 -10.85
C ASP A 25 5.94 10.07 -11.94
N ASN A 26 7.12 9.54 -11.61
CA ASN A 26 7.94 8.75 -12.53
C ASN A 26 7.21 7.50 -13.05
N GLU A 27 6.39 6.87 -12.22
CA GLU A 27 5.58 5.69 -12.59
C GLU A 27 4.27 6.05 -13.30
N GLY A 28 4.00 7.35 -13.52
CA GLY A 28 2.78 7.83 -14.16
C GLY A 28 1.53 7.45 -13.37
N ALA A 29 1.61 7.52 -12.03
CA ALA A 29 0.50 7.21 -11.16
C ALA A 29 -0.65 8.22 -11.31
N VAL A 30 -1.86 7.75 -11.06
CA VAL A 30 -3.09 8.56 -11.03
C VAL A 30 -3.47 8.77 -9.57
N GLU A 31 -3.65 10.03 -9.18
CA GLU A 31 -4.16 10.43 -7.88
C GLU A 31 -5.60 9.91 -7.69
N CYS A 32 -5.91 9.35 -6.53
CA CYS A 32 -7.18 8.66 -6.25
C CYS A 32 -7.80 9.08 -4.91
N GLY A 33 -7.50 10.29 -4.45
CA GLY A 33 -7.81 10.81 -3.13
C GLY A 33 -6.57 10.95 -2.24
N ASP A 34 -6.78 11.61 -1.10
CA ASP A 34 -5.74 11.81 -0.10
C ASP A 34 -5.08 10.47 0.26
N SER A 35 -3.75 10.45 0.23
CA SER A 35 -2.98 9.28 0.64
C SER A 35 -3.27 8.00 -0.18
N PHE A 36 -3.75 8.14 -1.43
CA PHE A 36 -4.10 7.02 -2.29
C PHE A 36 -3.73 7.25 -3.76
N ALA A 37 -3.11 6.25 -4.39
CA ALA A 37 -2.68 6.34 -5.78
C ALA A 37 -2.93 5.03 -6.53
N PHE A 38 -3.16 5.14 -7.84
CA PHE A 38 -3.25 4.01 -8.76
C PHE A 38 -2.11 4.05 -9.78
N LEU A 39 -1.49 2.91 -10.08
CA LEU A 39 -0.45 2.83 -11.10
C LEU A 39 -0.46 1.48 -11.84
N LYS A 40 0.07 1.50 -13.06
CA LYS A 40 0.27 0.29 -13.88
C LYS A 40 1.76 0.08 -14.12
N ILE A 41 2.36 -0.77 -13.29
CA ILE A 41 3.81 -0.99 -13.28
C ILE A 41 4.17 -2.36 -13.84
N GLU A 42 5.31 -2.44 -14.53
CA GLU A 42 5.88 -3.70 -14.97
C GLU A 42 6.72 -4.31 -13.84
N ILE A 43 6.41 -5.55 -13.47
CA ILE A 43 7.09 -6.24 -12.39
C ILE A 43 7.88 -7.42 -12.98
N PRO A 44 9.19 -7.54 -12.68
CA PRO A 44 9.99 -8.67 -13.14
C PRO A 44 9.38 -10.01 -12.70
N ASP A 45 9.36 -11.00 -13.60
CA ASP A 45 8.76 -12.31 -13.32
C ASP A 45 9.39 -13.04 -12.12
N ALA A 46 10.65 -12.73 -11.81
CA ALA A 46 11.37 -13.28 -10.68
C ALA A 46 10.93 -12.71 -9.31
N LYS A 47 10.09 -11.65 -9.28
CA LYS A 47 9.67 -10.97 -8.05
C LYS A 47 8.16 -10.99 -7.87
N SER A 48 7.75 -11.16 -6.62
CA SER A 48 6.35 -10.94 -6.24
C SER A 48 6.03 -9.44 -6.20
N VAL A 49 4.76 -9.07 -6.40
CA VAL A 49 4.30 -7.68 -6.29
C VAL A 49 4.70 -7.01 -4.96
N PRO A 50 4.47 -7.65 -3.79
CA PRO A 50 4.85 -7.05 -2.52
C PRO A 50 6.36 -6.85 -2.39
N GLN A 51 7.16 -7.82 -2.85
CA GLN A 51 8.62 -7.73 -2.78
C GLN A 51 9.14 -6.58 -3.63
N PHE A 52 8.74 -6.52 -4.89
CA PHE A 52 9.17 -5.48 -5.82
C PHE A 52 8.82 -4.08 -5.30
N LEU A 53 7.56 -3.86 -4.90
CA LEU A 53 7.14 -2.56 -4.38
C LEU A 53 7.82 -2.21 -3.05
N THR A 54 8.15 -3.20 -2.20
CA THR A 54 8.92 -2.94 -0.97
C THR A 54 10.31 -2.37 -1.29
N GLU A 55 10.98 -2.92 -2.30
CA GLU A 55 12.31 -2.50 -2.72
C GLU A 55 12.27 -1.11 -3.37
N GLU A 56 11.33 -0.88 -4.29
CA GLU A 56 11.13 0.42 -4.96
C GLU A 56 10.85 1.55 -3.96
N ILE A 57 9.92 1.33 -3.03
CA ILE A 57 9.59 2.34 -2.02
C ILE A 57 10.78 2.61 -1.10
N LYS A 58 11.51 1.58 -0.67
CA LYS A 58 12.71 1.75 0.18
C LYS A 58 13.86 2.45 -0.55
N ALA A 59 13.94 2.34 -1.86
CA ALA A 59 14.97 2.99 -2.67
C ALA A 59 14.69 4.49 -2.89
N ASN A 60 13.42 4.89 -2.89
CA ASN A 60 12.99 6.24 -3.25
C ASN A 60 12.43 7.08 -2.09
N VAL A 61 12.08 6.44 -0.97
CA VAL A 61 11.40 7.09 0.17
C VAL A 61 12.18 6.84 1.45
N ALA A 62 12.53 7.92 2.16
CA ALA A 62 13.13 7.85 3.49
C ALA A 62 12.06 7.49 4.54
N LEU A 63 11.95 6.20 4.83
CA LEU A 63 10.91 5.66 5.70
C LEU A 63 11.22 5.82 7.19
N GLY A 64 10.26 6.38 7.92
CA GLY A 64 10.20 6.43 9.38
C GLY A 64 9.63 5.16 10.03
N LYS A 65 9.70 5.10 11.36
CA LYS A 65 9.20 3.94 12.15
C LYS A 65 7.68 3.79 12.13
N THR A 66 6.96 4.89 11.92
CA THR A 66 5.50 4.95 11.95
C THR A 66 4.86 4.86 10.59
N ASP A 67 5.67 4.87 9.53
CA ASP A 67 5.23 4.94 8.15
C ASP A 67 4.55 3.63 7.74
N ARG A 68 3.53 3.76 6.90
CA ARG A 68 2.71 2.66 6.47
C ARG A 68 2.44 2.78 4.99
N VAL A 69 2.63 1.67 4.28
CA VAL A 69 2.25 1.55 2.88
C VAL A 69 1.51 0.23 2.69
N TYR A 70 0.26 0.32 2.25
CA TYR A 70 -0.60 -0.80 1.92
C TYR A 70 -0.80 -0.86 0.42
N VAL A 71 -0.66 -2.05 -0.16
CA VAL A 71 -0.82 -2.25 -1.60
C VAL A 71 -1.98 -3.19 -1.85
N ILE A 72 -2.73 -2.91 -2.90
CA ILE A 72 -3.78 -3.76 -3.45
C ILE A 72 -3.40 -4.06 -4.90
N TRP A 73 -3.50 -5.32 -5.31
CA TRP A 73 -3.21 -5.72 -6.68
C TRP A 73 -4.09 -6.88 -7.11
N PHE A 74 -4.34 -6.97 -8.41
CA PHE A 74 -4.96 -8.15 -9.00
C PHE A 74 -3.90 -9.23 -9.23
N ASN A 75 -4.09 -10.41 -8.63
CA ASN A 75 -3.28 -11.58 -8.93
C ASN A 75 -3.95 -12.40 -10.03
N ALA A 76 -3.33 -12.41 -11.21
CA ALA A 76 -3.87 -13.10 -12.38
C ALA A 76 -3.87 -14.64 -12.22
N THR A 77 -2.98 -15.20 -11.40
CA THR A 77 -2.85 -16.66 -11.22
C THR A 77 -4.06 -17.25 -10.51
N ASP A 78 -4.53 -16.63 -9.43
CA ASP A 78 -5.70 -17.08 -8.67
C ASP A 78 -6.95 -16.25 -8.94
N LYS A 79 -6.86 -15.24 -9.83
CA LYS A 79 -7.94 -14.31 -10.20
C LYS A 79 -8.54 -13.59 -9.00
N GLN A 80 -7.72 -13.28 -7.99
CA GLN A 80 -8.15 -12.61 -6.78
C GLN A 80 -7.49 -11.24 -6.62
N MET A 81 -8.25 -10.31 -6.05
CA MET A 81 -7.67 -9.09 -5.49
C MET A 81 -6.94 -9.47 -4.20
N LYS A 82 -5.67 -9.10 -4.11
CA LYS A 82 -4.86 -9.26 -2.90
C LYS A 82 -4.51 -7.91 -2.35
N GLY A 83 -4.33 -7.84 -1.03
CA GLY A 83 -3.81 -6.64 -0.39
C GLY A 83 -3.06 -6.94 0.89
N ARG A 84 -1.98 -6.19 1.14
CA ARG A 84 -1.20 -6.27 2.39
C ARG A 84 -0.37 -5.01 2.61
N PHE A 85 0.05 -4.83 3.85
CA PHE A 85 1.14 -3.92 4.17
C PHE A 85 2.45 -4.44 3.58
N ILE A 86 3.17 -3.53 2.92
CA ILE A 86 4.56 -3.74 2.49
C ILE A 86 5.53 -2.99 3.40
N ILE A 87 5.07 -1.87 3.99
CA ILE A 87 5.79 -1.08 5.01
C ILE A 87 4.85 -0.88 6.20
N GLY A 88 5.40 -1.01 7.40
CA GLY A 88 4.65 -0.87 8.65
C GLY A 88 3.69 -2.04 8.92
N LYS A 89 2.69 -1.80 9.78
CA LYS A 89 1.70 -2.80 10.17
C LYS A 89 0.31 -2.19 10.40
N ARG A 90 -0.69 -3.06 10.41
CA ARG A 90 -2.07 -2.72 10.80
C ARG A 90 -2.09 -2.18 12.24
N LYS A 91 -2.86 -1.13 12.48
CA LYS A 91 -3.19 -0.62 13.82
C LYS A 91 -4.60 -1.12 14.18
N GLY A 92 -4.98 -1.02 15.46
CA GLY A 92 -6.37 -1.22 15.88
C GLY A 92 -7.30 -0.36 15.02
N SER A 93 -8.46 -0.92 14.69
CA SER A 93 -9.38 -0.25 13.79
C SER A 93 -9.99 0.97 14.50
N PRO A 94 -9.94 2.18 13.94
CA PRO A 94 -10.43 3.36 14.65
C PRO A 94 -11.96 3.36 14.85
N TRP A 95 -12.69 2.57 14.07
CA TRP A 95 -14.13 2.34 14.20
C TRP A 95 -14.48 1.15 15.10
N GLU A 96 -13.49 0.51 15.73
CA GLU A 96 -13.74 -0.57 16.68
C GLU A 96 -14.60 -0.06 17.84
N GLY A 97 -15.70 -0.77 18.14
CA GLY A 97 -16.68 -0.37 19.16
C GLY A 97 -17.71 0.69 18.72
N PHE A 98 -17.63 1.22 17.49
CA PHE A 98 -18.62 2.18 16.98
C PHE A 98 -19.73 1.54 16.13
N GLY A 99 -19.65 0.23 15.87
CA GLY A 99 -20.67 -0.51 15.12
C GLY A 99 -21.80 -1.03 16.02
N ASP A 100 -23.02 -1.09 15.47
CA ASP A 100 -24.20 -1.61 16.18
C ASP A 100 -24.19 -3.16 16.34
N VAL A 101 -23.25 -3.85 15.69
CA VAL A 101 -23.08 -5.30 15.78
C VAL A 101 -22.18 -5.61 16.97
N ALA A 102 -22.70 -6.38 17.92
CA ALA A 102 -21.91 -6.89 19.03
C ALA A 102 -20.75 -7.74 18.50
N VAL A 103 -19.51 -7.30 18.77
CA VAL A 103 -18.30 -8.07 18.46
C VAL A 103 -18.27 -9.27 19.40
N THR A 104 -18.37 -10.48 18.86
CA THR A 104 -18.14 -11.70 19.63
C THR A 104 -16.65 -11.93 19.84
N GLN A 105 -16.27 -12.45 21.00
CA GLN A 105 -14.88 -12.67 21.41
C GLN A 105 -14.10 -13.60 20.46
N ASP A 106 -14.79 -14.35 19.60
CA ASP A 106 -14.21 -15.25 18.61
C ASP A 106 -13.73 -14.55 17.31
N ASP A 107 -14.03 -13.25 17.12
CA ASP A 107 -13.70 -12.48 15.91
C ASP A 107 -12.38 -11.66 16.02
N LEU A 108 -11.61 -11.83 17.10
CA LEU A 108 -10.35 -11.13 17.39
C LEU A 108 -9.11 -12.01 17.22
#